data_AF-C0B5W1-F1
#
_entry.id   AF-C0B5W1-F1
#
_cell.length_a   1.000
_cell.length_b   1.000
_cell.length_c   1.000
_cell.angle_alpha   90.00
_cell.angle_beta   90.00
_cell.angle_gamma   90.00
#
_symmetry.space_group_name_H-M   'P 1'
#
loop_
_entity.id
_entity.type
_entity.pdbx_description
1 polymer ?
#
loop_
_entity_poly.entity_id
_entity_poly.type
_entity_poly.pdbx_seq_one_letter_code
_entity_poly.pdbx_strand_id
1 'polypeptide(L)' 'MIGTGSLAHNRREFIAENVDSDRVQLNICYQNENVKEVYKELFDEAVERYNIGKRKDRQITNYYEKIRQGKQEKIVP' A
#
# COMPACT_ATOMS: atom_id res chain seq x y z
N MET A 1 -2.96 16.99 -3.15
CA MET A 1 -1.59 16.94 -2.61
C MET A 1 -1.68 16.09 -1.35
N ILE A 2 -1.35 14.79 -1.45
CA ILE A 2 -1.22 13.93 -0.26
C ILE A 2 -0.04 14.53 0.50
N GLY A 3 -0.24 14.92 1.75
CA GLY A 3 0.77 15.65 2.53
C GLY A 3 2.13 14.97 2.45
N THR A 4 3.20 15.77 2.45
CA THR A 4 4.62 15.38 2.40
C THR A 4 5.07 14.65 3.67
N GLY A 5 4.26 13.74 4.20
CA GLY A 5 4.67 12.82 5.24
C GLY A 5 5.74 11.88 4.67
N SER A 6 6.91 11.88 5.29
CA SER A 6 7.99 10.96 4.94
C SER A 6 7.82 9.66 5.74
N LEU A 7 7.74 8.51 5.05
CA LEU A 7 7.76 7.21 5.71
C LEU A 7 9.01 7.04 6.57
N ALA A 8 10.16 7.54 6.11
CA ALA A 8 11.41 7.52 6.88
C ALA A 8 11.29 8.31 8.20
N HIS A 9 10.57 9.42 8.20
CA HIS A 9 10.29 10.18 9.42
C HIS A 9 9.34 9.43 10.35
N ASN A 10 8.27 8.82 9.83
CA ASN A 10 7.33 8.02 10.64
C ASN A 10 8.01 6.81 11.28
N ARG A 11 8.94 6.19 10.56
CA ARG A 11 9.74 5.04 11.02
C ARG A 11 10.92 5.42 11.91
N ARG A 12 11.18 6.72 12.08
CA ARG A 12 12.35 7.24 12.80
C ARG A 12 13.67 6.67 12.24
N GLU A 13 13.76 6.50 10.91
CA GLU A 13 15.02 6.15 10.22
C GLU A 13 16.10 7.22 10.43
N PHE A 14 15.67 8.44 10.78
CA PHE A 14 16.49 9.51 11.32
C PHE A 14 15.72 10.26 12.42
N ILE A 15 16.45 10.96 13.28
CA ILE A 15 15.89 11.84 14.31
C ILE A 15 15.98 13.29 13.81
N ALA A 16 14.82 13.92 13.60
CA ALA A 16 14.75 15.34 13.25
C ALA A 16 14.96 16.21 14.51
N GLU A 17 15.42 17.44 14.33
CA GLU A 17 15.74 18.38 15.42
C GLU A 17 14.56 18.60 16.39
N ASN A 18 13.34 18.57 15.89
CA ASN A 18 12.12 18.77 16.69
C ASN A 18 11.60 17.50 17.39
N VAL A 19 12.37 16.41 17.40
CA VAL A 19 12.00 15.12 17.98
C VAL A 19 12.82 14.87 19.23
N ASP A 20 12.13 14.65 20.34
CA ASP A 20 12.75 14.17 21.58
C ASP A 20 13.11 12.68 21.43
N SER A 21 14.41 12.39 21.34
CA SER A 21 14.93 11.04 21.15
C SER A 21 14.55 10.10 22.29
N ASP A 22 14.48 10.62 23.51
CA ASP A 22 14.22 9.83 24.71
C ASP A 22 12.74 9.45 24.83
N ARG A 23 11.90 9.88 23.89
CA ARG A 23 10.48 9.52 23.81
C ARG A 23 10.17 8.61 22.62
N VAL A 24 11.14 8.36 21.73
CA VAL A 24 10.91 7.56 20.51
C VAL A 24 10.52 6.13 20.84
N GLN A 25 11.06 5.53 21.90
CA GLN A 25 10.67 4.16 22.31
C GLN A 25 9.22 4.04 22.78
N LEU A 26 8.53 5.17 23.01
CA LEU A 26 7.12 5.19 23.40
C LEU A 26 6.18 5.17 22.18
N ASN A 27 6.71 5.24 20.94
CA ASN A 27 5.90 5.20 19.74
C ASN A 27 5.23 3.83 19.57
N ILE A 28 3.97 3.82 19.12
CA ILE A 28 3.22 2.62 18.81
C ILE A 28 3.07 2.52 17.28
N CYS A 29 3.50 1.39 16.72
CA CYS A 29 3.26 1.06 15.32
C CYS A 29 2.03 0.14 15.22
N TYR A 30 0.96 0.62 14.61
CA TYR A 30 -0.23 -0.20 14.36
C TYR A 30 -0.01 -1.11 13.14
N GLN A 31 0.32 -0.51 11.99
CA GLN A 31 0.59 -1.21 10.74
C GLN A 31 1.74 -0.54 10.00
N ASN A 32 2.72 -1.33 9.54
CA ASN A 32 3.83 -0.87 8.71
C ASN A 32 4.23 -1.95 7.70
N GLU A 33 3.26 -2.34 6.87
CA GLU A 33 3.48 -3.29 5.80
C GLU A 33 3.56 -2.60 4.45
N ASN A 34 4.25 -3.25 3.51
CA ASN A 34 4.23 -2.82 2.13
C ASN A 34 2.88 -3.18 1.52
N VAL A 35 2.07 -2.16 1.19
CA VAL A 35 0.73 -2.35 0.62
C VAL A 35 0.73 -3.24 -0.62
N LYS A 36 1.78 -3.22 -1.44
CA LYS A 36 1.88 -4.10 -2.62
C LYS A 36 2.00 -5.58 -2.22
N GLU A 37 2.76 -5.87 -1.17
CA GLU A 37 2.91 -7.23 -0.66
C GLU A 37 1.62 -7.72 0.00
N VAL A 38 0.93 -6.86 0.75
CA VAL A 38 -0.40 -7.18 1.31
C VAL A 38 -1.39 -7.51 0.19
N TYR A 39 -1.40 -6.73 -0.89
CA TYR A 39 -2.27 -7.03 -2.04
C TYR A 39 -1.90 -8.36 -2.71
N LYS A 40 -0.61 -8.68 -2.76
CA LYS A 40 -0.12 -9.95 -3.30
C LYS A 40 -0.65 -11.12 -2.47
N GLU A 41 -0.43 -11.08 -1.16
CA GLU A 41 -0.86 -12.11 -0.22
C GLU A 41 -2.38 -12.33 -0.26
N LEU A 42 -3.15 -11.24 -0.29
CA LEU A 42 -4.60 -11.32 -0.21
C LEU A 42 -5.28 -11.69 -1.54
N PHE A 43 -4.67 -11.38 -2.69
CA PHE A 43 -5.39 -11.42 -3.97
C PHE A 43 -4.74 -12.23 -5.09
N ASP A 44 -3.47 -12.63 -5.02
CA ASP A 44 -2.81 -13.33 -6.13
C ASP A 44 -3.53 -14.63 -6.51
N GLU A 45 -3.91 -15.45 -5.53
CA GLU A 45 -4.64 -16.70 -5.78
C GLU A 45 -6.01 -16.44 -6.45
N ALA A 46 -6.71 -15.37 -6.05
CA ALA A 46 -7.97 -14.98 -6.66
C ALA A 46 -7.78 -14.48 -8.10
N VAL A 47 -6.69 -13.74 -8.35
CA VAL A 47 -6.29 -13.26 -9.68
C VAL A 47 -5.94 -14.41 -10.61
N GLU A 48 -5.21 -15.41 -10.12
CA GLU A 48 -4.90 -16.63 -10.87
C GLU A 48 -6.17 -17.33 -11.32
N ARG A 49 -7.11 -17.59 -10.39
CA ARG A 49 -8.42 -18.19 -10.72
C ARG A 49 -9.20 -17.33 -11.71
N TYR A 50 -9.22 -16.02 -11.54
CA TYR A 50 -9.91 -15.09 -12.44
C TYR A 50 -9.36 -15.14 -13.88
N ASN A 51 -8.03 -15.34 -14.02
CA ASN A 51 -7.33 -15.33 -15.30
C ASN A 51 -7.50 -16.62 -16.12
N ILE A 52 -7.98 -17.72 -15.51
CA ILE A 52 -8.23 -18.99 -16.19
C ILE A 52 -9.24 -18.77 -17.33
N GLY A 53 -8.84 -19.15 -18.56
CA GLY A 53 -9.69 -19.03 -19.76
C GLY A 53 -9.87 -17.60 -20.28
N LYS A 54 -9.23 -16.59 -19.68
CA LYS A 54 -9.24 -15.22 -20.22
C LYS A 54 -8.21 -15.07 -21.33
N ARG A 55 -8.56 -14.27 -22.34
CA ARG A 55 -7.59 -13.80 -23.35
C ARG A 55 -6.50 -12.96 -22.66
N LYS A 56 -5.29 -12.97 -23.22
CA LYS A 56 -4.13 -12.24 -22.65
C LYS A 56 -4.39 -10.75 -22.41
N ASP A 57 -5.11 -10.09 -23.32
CA ASP A 57 -5.50 -8.66 -23.22
C ASP A 57 -6.51 -8.37 -22.09
N ARG A 58 -7.13 -9.42 -21.51
CA ARG A 58 -8.16 -9.32 -20.47
C ARG A 58 -7.71 -9.90 -19.12
N GLN A 59 -6.50 -10.44 -19.04
CA GLN A 59 -5.92 -10.93 -17.79
C GLN A 59 -5.47 -9.77 -16.89
N ILE A 60 -5.53 -10.00 -15.59
CA ILE A 60 -4.99 -9.09 -14.58
C ILE A 60 -3.58 -9.58 -14.24
N THR A 61 -2.57 -8.76 -14.54
CA THR A 61 -1.16 -9.10 -14.28
C THR A 61 -0.62 -8.47 -13.00
N ASN A 62 -1.19 -7.35 -12.57
CA ASN A 62 -0.87 -6.69 -11.31
C ASN A 62 -2.16 -6.07 -10.75
N TYR A 63 -2.69 -6.68 -9.70
CA TYR A 63 -3.99 -6.27 -9.16
C TYR A 63 -3.93 -4.92 -8.44
N TYR A 64 -2.86 -4.65 -7.69
CA TYR A 64 -2.63 -3.36 -7.06
C TYR A 64 -2.65 -2.21 -8.08
N GLU A 65 -1.92 -2.35 -9.19
CA GLU A 65 -1.88 -1.33 -10.25
C GLU A 65 -3.23 -1.17 -10.95
N LYS A 66 -3.96 -2.27 -11.17
CA LYS A 66 -5.31 -2.24 -11.74
C LYS A 66 -6.26 -1.41 -10.88
N ILE A 67 -6.24 -1.58 -9.56
CA ILE A 67 -7.08 -0.81 -8.64
C ILE A 67 -6.61 0.65 -8.58
N ARG A 68 -5.31 0.89 -8.40
CA ARG A 68 -4.71 2.24 -8.31
C ARG A 68 -5.03 3.11 -9.53
N GLN A 69 -5.07 2.53 -10.72
CA GLN A 69 -5.35 3.23 -11.99
C GLN A 69 -6.84 3.18 -12.38
N GLY A 70 -7.62 2.35 -11.69
CA GLY A 70 -9.04 2.17 -11.94
C GLY A 70 -9.82 3.45 -11.63
N LYS A 71 -10.77 3.80 -12.50
CA LYS A 71 -11.66 4.96 -12.31
C LYS A 71 -12.97 4.61 -11.60
N GLN A 72 -13.06 3.40 -11.05
CA GLN A 72 -14.32 2.78 -10.66
C GLN A 72 -14.73 3.12 -9.23
N GLU A 73 -13.78 3.53 -8.39
CA GLU A 73 -14.05 4.10 -7.05
C GLU A 73 -14.37 5.59 -7.17
N LYS A 74 -15.45 5.93 -7.88
CA LYS A 74 -16.02 7.27 -7.72
C LYS A 74 -16.74 7.26 -6.39
N ILE A 75 -16.30 8.14 -5.48
CA ILE A 75 -17.00 8.46 -4.24
C ILE A 75 -18.46 8.76 -4.62
N VAL A 76 -19.39 7.95 -4.13
CA VAL A 76 -20.82 8.25 -4.22
C VAL A 76 -21.02 9.50 -3.35
N PRO A 77 -21.58 10.60 -3.90
CA PRO A 77 -21.72 11.86 -3.18
C PRO A 77 -22.56 11.75 -1.91
#